data_AF-A0A484LXE5-F1
#
_entry.id   AF-A0A484LXE5-F1
#
_cell.length_a   1.000
_cell.length_b   1.000
_cell.length_c   1.000
_cell.angle_alpha   90.00
_cell.angle_beta   90.00
_cell.angle_gamma   90.00
#
_symmetry.space_group_name_H-M   'P 1'
#
loop_
_entity.id
_entity.type
_entity.pdbx_description
1 polymer ?
#
loop_
_entity_poly.entity_id
_entity_poly.type
_entity_poly.pdbx_seq_one_letter_code
_entity_poly.pdbx_strand_id
1 'polypeptide(L)'
;MASVSSDPMDRLPTGLKLFVRNLQSLTPVKLDDTNYPSWPATVRANLLAHRLLGYVDGSEPSPPSHILDEKAASPRKDEPPVMKPNPAYESWRIIDTQIRACLLAIVSPTVQTHIHALPTSLAIWNHLEQRYNSLSRTHIFQMKERLHGVTKETDSMQSYLDTVLTIVSSLKLAHEEISEQDIILCVLRGLPADYASLKQNIRTNIATVTFNQIFGLKGIKLIFPCLDFYVGLLANDIACTVYFGFIKPWFS
;
A
#
# COMPACT_ATOMS: atom_id res chain seq x y z
N MET A 1 -3.86 6.34 -57.00
CA MET A 1 -3.34 6.95 -55.76
C MET A 1 -3.86 6.13 -54.60
N ALA A 2 -3.02 5.28 -54.01
CA ALA A 2 -3.43 4.46 -52.87
C ALA A 2 -3.65 5.36 -51.66
N SER A 3 -4.83 5.30 -51.05
CA SER A 3 -5.11 5.92 -49.77
C SER A 3 -4.19 5.29 -48.73
N VAL A 4 -3.14 6.01 -48.33
CA VAL A 4 -2.34 5.67 -47.15
C VAL A 4 -3.30 5.72 -45.97
N SER A 5 -3.82 4.56 -45.58
CA SER A 5 -4.47 4.36 -44.30
C SER A 5 -3.40 4.60 -43.23
N SER A 6 -3.16 5.86 -42.87
CA SER A 6 -2.28 6.19 -41.76
C SER A 6 -2.94 5.62 -40.51
N ASP A 7 -2.34 4.58 -39.94
CA ASP A 7 -2.80 4.04 -38.67
C ASP A 7 -2.84 5.21 -37.67
N PRO A 8 -3.98 5.50 -37.01
CA PRO A 8 -4.04 6.55 -36.00
C PRO A 8 -2.97 6.38 -34.91
N MET A 9 -2.48 5.16 -34.69
CA MET A 9 -1.35 4.88 -33.81
C MET A 9 -0.04 5.49 -34.31
N ASP A 10 0.21 5.61 -35.61
CA ASP A 10 1.51 6.07 -36.15
C ASP A 10 1.90 7.46 -35.65
N ARG A 11 0.92 8.31 -35.35
CA ARG A 11 1.10 9.68 -34.86
C ARG A 11 1.43 9.78 -33.37
N LEU A 12 1.38 8.67 -32.64
CA LEU A 12 1.64 8.65 -31.20
C LEU A 12 3.15 8.53 -30.88
N PRO A 13 3.63 9.14 -29.78
CA PRO A 13 4.98 8.91 -29.28
C PRO A 13 5.26 7.42 -29.04
N THR A 14 6.49 6.97 -29.34
CA THR A 14 6.90 5.57 -29.17
C THR A 14 6.67 5.04 -27.75
N GLY A 15 6.93 5.87 -26.73
CA GLY A 15 6.68 5.52 -25.33
C GLY A 15 5.20 5.21 -25.05
N LEU A 16 4.28 6.00 -25.60
CA LEU A 16 2.85 5.77 -25.45
C LEU A 16 2.39 4.49 -26.16
N LYS A 17 2.90 4.22 -27.36
CA LYS A 17 2.61 2.98 -28.10
C LYS A 17 3.00 1.73 -27.29
N LEU A 18 4.21 1.74 -26.74
CA LEU A 18 4.72 0.63 -25.93
C LEU A 18 3.92 0.46 -24.63
N PHE A 19 3.56 1.58 -23.99
CA PHE A 19 2.76 1.55 -22.77
C PHE A 19 1.36 0.98 -23.03
N VAL A 20 0.65 1.45 -24.05
CA VAL A 20 -0.69 0.95 -24.42
C VAL A 20 -0.65 -0.53 -24.77
N ARG A 21 0.36 -0.98 -25.54
CA ARG A 21 0.50 -2.37 -25.97
C ARG A 21 0.81 -3.33 -24.82
N ASN A 22 1.57 -2.88 -23.83
CA ASN A 22 2.02 -3.69 -22.69
C ASN A 22 1.24 -3.39 -21.41
N LEU A 23 0.15 -2.63 -21.48
CA LEU A 23 -0.54 -2.13 -20.29
C LEU A 23 -0.90 -3.23 -19.30
N GLN A 24 -1.44 -4.35 -19.80
CA GLN A 24 -1.85 -5.48 -18.96
C GLN A 24 -0.66 -6.25 -18.35
N SER A 25 0.51 -6.27 -19.01
CA SER A 25 1.70 -6.92 -18.46
C SER A 25 2.45 -6.03 -17.47
N LEU A 26 2.39 -4.71 -17.65
CA LEU A 26 3.04 -3.71 -16.79
C LEU A 26 2.26 -3.47 -15.48
N THR A 27 0.95 -3.66 -15.51
CA THR A 27 0.07 -3.56 -14.33
C THR A 27 -0.88 -4.76 -14.28
N PRO A 28 -0.40 -5.95 -13.86
CA PRO A 28 -1.19 -7.18 -13.88
C PRO A 28 -2.34 -7.17 -12.86
N VAL A 29 -2.19 -6.40 -11.78
CA VAL A 29 -3.21 -6.26 -10.74
C VAL A 29 -3.91 -4.92 -10.91
N LYS A 30 -5.23 -4.97 -11.10
CA LYS A 30 -6.08 -3.79 -11.19
C LYS A 30 -6.25 -3.15 -9.81
N LEU A 31 -6.35 -1.83 -9.76
CA LEU A 31 -6.59 -1.13 -8.50
C LEU A 31 -7.91 -1.57 -7.85
N ASP A 32 -7.84 -1.93 -6.58
CA ASP A 32 -8.97 -2.20 -5.70
C ASP A 32 -8.77 -1.51 -4.34
N ASP A 33 -9.72 -1.69 -3.43
CA ASP A 33 -9.72 -1.07 -2.12
C ASP A 33 -8.61 -1.57 -1.16
N THR A 34 -7.86 -2.62 -1.54
CA THR A 34 -6.87 -3.29 -0.69
C THR A 34 -5.43 -3.08 -1.15
N ASN A 35 -5.20 -2.79 -2.43
CA ASN A 35 -3.87 -2.78 -3.04
C ASN A 35 -3.34 -1.38 -3.37
N TYR A 36 -4.02 -0.32 -2.92
CA TYR A 36 -3.59 1.05 -3.21
C TYR A 36 -2.17 1.41 -2.74
N PRO A 37 -1.53 0.85 -1.70
CA PRO A 37 -0.15 1.23 -1.38
C PRO A 37 0.87 0.84 -2.47
N SER A 38 0.74 -0.34 -3.06
CA SER A 38 1.68 -0.88 -4.05
C SER A 38 1.34 -0.49 -5.49
N TRP A 39 0.06 -0.26 -5.78
CA TRP A 39 -0.42 0.10 -7.10
C TRP A 39 0.17 1.41 -7.68
N PRO A 40 0.13 2.58 -7.00
CA PRO A 40 0.63 3.83 -7.54
C PRO A 40 2.14 3.83 -7.69
N ALA A 41 2.88 3.08 -6.86
CA ALA A 41 4.31 2.88 -7.04
C ALA A 41 4.60 2.17 -8.38
N THR A 42 3.85 1.10 -8.66
CA THR A 42 3.96 0.35 -9.92
C THR A 42 3.57 1.22 -11.11
N VAL A 43 2.45 1.95 -11.04
CA VAL A 43 2.00 2.80 -12.15
C VAL A 43 2.95 3.97 -12.38
N ARG A 44 3.44 4.64 -11.33
CA ARG A 44 4.44 5.72 -11.44
C ARG A 44 5.71 5.23 -12.12
N ALA A 45 6.26 4.09 -11.70
CA ALA A 45 7.47 3.51 -12.31
C ALA A 45 7.27 3.25 -13.81
N ASN A 46 6.12 2.70 -14.20
CA ASN A 46 5.79 2.44 -15.60
C ASN A 46 5.61 3.71 -16.42
N LEU A 47 4.89 4.70 -15.91
CA LEU A 47 4.71 5.99 -16.59
C LEU A 47 6.05 6.72 -16.75
N LEU A 48 6.92 6.66 -15.74
CA LEU A 48 8.27 7.24 -15.78
C LEU A 48 9.12 6.57 -16.86
N ALA A 49 9.11 5.24 -16.93
CA ALA A 49 9.84 4.48 -17.96
C ALA A 49 9.45 4.86 -19.40
N HIS A 50 8.20 5.32 -19.60
CA HIS A 50 7.68 5.72 -20.91
C HIS A 50 7.63 7.25 -21.13
N ARG A 51 8.17 8.05 -20.19
CA ARG A 51 8.14 9.53 -20.20
C ARG A 51 6.72 10.11 -20.25
N LEU A 52 5.78 9.45 -19.58
CA LEU A 52 4.36 9.84 -19.51
C LEU A 52 3.96 10.43 -18.14
N LEU A 53 4.84 10.34 -17.14
CA LEU A 53 4.53 10.78 -15.77
C LEU A 53 4.14 12.26 -15.69
N GLY A 54 4.76 13.11 -16.51
CA GLY A 54 4.50 14.56 -16.55
C GLY A 54 3.03 14.95 -16.80
N TYR A 55 2.29 14.12 -17.54
CA TYR A 55 0.86 14.36 -17.81
C TYR A 55 -0.02 14.10 -16.59
N VAL A 56 0.46 13.23 -15.71
CA VAL A 56 -0.27 12.68 -14.57
C VAL A 56 0.07 13.41 -13.27
N ASP A 57 1.31 13.89 -13.13
CA ASP A 57 1.75 14.72 -11.99
C ASP A 57 1.60 16.23 -12.23
N GLY A 58 1.30 16.64 -13.47
CA GLY A 58 1.09 18.04 -13.86
C GLY A 58 2.37 18.80 -14.23
N SER A 59 3.53 18.13 -14.30
CA SER A 59 4.79 18.73 -14.75
C SER A 59 4.77 19.08 -16.24
N GLU A 60 3.91 18.43 -17.04
CA GLU A 60 3.64 18.73 -18.46
C GLU A 60 2.23 19.32 -18.60
N PRO A 61 2.04 20.63 -18.32
CA PRO A 61 0.74 21.27 -18.37
C PRO A 61 0.20 21.36 -19.80
N SER A 62 -1.13 21.38 -19.92
CA SER A 62 -1.79 21.55 -21.21
C SER A 62 -1.38 22.89 -21.85
N PRO A 63 -0.82 22.89 -23.07
CA PRO A 63 -0.45 24.14 -23.74
C PRO A 63 -1.72 24.90 -24.19
N PRO A 64 -1.61 26.20 -24.49
CA PRO A 64 -2.76 26.99 -24.93
C PRO A 64 -3.39 26.40 -26.20
N SER A 65 -4.73 26.37 -26.27
CA SER A 65 -5.47 25.84 -27.43
C SER A 65 -5.23 26.65 -28.71
N HIS A 66 -4.93 27.94 -28.57
CA HIS A 66 -4.65 28.86 -29.66
C HIS A 66 -3.38 29.67 -29.37
N ILE A 67 -2.61 29.93 -30.41
CA ILE A 67 -1.40 30.76 -30.38
C ILE A 67 -1.51 31.89 -31.40
N LEU A 68 -0.76 32.97 -31.19
CA LEU A 68 -0.75 34.11 -32.11
C LEU A 68 -0.19 33.67 -33.48
N ASP A 69 -0.87 34.07 -34.55
CA ASP A 69 -0.37 33.80 -35.90
C ASP A 69 0.59 34.90 -36.34
N GLU A 70 1.87 34.73 -36.01
CA GLU A 70 2.94 35.68 -36.39
C GLU A 70 3.10 35.84 -37.92
N LYS A 71 2.51 34.94 -38.71
CA LYS A 71 2.51 35.01 -40.18
C LYS A 71 1.29 35.74 -40.75
N ALA A 72 0.27 36.03 -39.92
CA ALA A 72 -0.82 36.88 -40.33
C ALA A 72 -0.32 38.31 -40.51
N ALA A 73 -0.85 39.02 -41.51
CA ALA A 73 -0.54 40.43 -41.71
C ALA A 73 -0.73 41.18 -40.39
N SER A 74 0.21 42.07 -40.04
CA SER A 74 0.14 42.84 -38.81
C SER A 74 -1.25 43.46 -38.69
N PRO A 75 -1.96 43.25 -37.56
CA PRO A 75 -3.31 43.76 -37.41
C PRO A 75 -3.29 45.27 -37.64
N ARG A 76 -4.29 45.79 -38.36
CA ARG A 76 -4.52 47.24 -38.39
C ARG A 76 -4.73 47.70 -36.93
N LYS A 77 -4.42 48.96 -36.63
CA LYS A 77 -4.32 49.53 -35.27
C LYS A 77 -5.53 49.29 -34.34
N ASP A 78 -6.66 48.81 -34.88
CA ASP A 78 -7.93 48.53 -34.20
C ASP A 78 -8.45 47.08 -34.35
N GLU A 79 -7.67 46.14 -34.92
CA GLU A 79 -8.09 44.74 -35.08
C GLU A 79 -7.42 43.80 -34.04
N PRO A 80 -8.18 42.87 -33.43
CA PRO A 80 -7.60 41.90 -32.51
C PRO A 80 -6.58 41.01 -33.24
N PRO A 81 -5.50 40.58 -32.55
CA PRO A 81 -4.48 39.72 -33.15
C PRO A 81 -5.09 38.41 -33.65
N VAL A 82 -4.69 37.99 -34.86
CA VAL A 82 -5.16 36.73 -35.45
C VAL A 82 -4.59 35.56 -34.67
N MET A 83 -5.47 34.72 -34.14
CA MET A 83 -5.10 33.51 -33.39
C MET A 83 -5.29 32.29 -34.28
N LYS A 84 -4.34 31.35 -34.23
CA LYS A 84 -4.43 30.05 -34.91
C LYS A 84 -4.47 28.89 -33.90
N PRO A 85 -5.07 27.74 -34.26
CA PRO A 85 -5.01 26.55 -33.43
C PRO A 85 -3.56 26.14 -33.15
N ASN A 86 -3.27 25.70 -31.92
CA ASN A 86 -1.96 25.23 -31.52
C ASN A 86 -1.81 23.71 -31.81
N PRO A 87 -0.94 23.28 -32.73
CA PRO A 87 -0.72 21.86 -32.97
C PRO A 87 -0.22 21.11 -31.73
N ALA A 88 0.53 21.77 -30.85
CA ALA A 88 1.02 21.17 -29.61
C ALA A 88 -0.13 20.84 -28.63
N TYR A 89 -1.20 21.62 -28.62
CA TYR A 89 -2.40 21.33 -27.82
C TYR A 89 -3.10 20.07 -28.32
N GLU A 90 -3.22 19.91 -29.64
CA GLU A 90 -3.82 18.70 -30.19
C GLU A 90 -3.01 17.45 -29.85
N SER A 91 -1.68 17.52 -30.02
CA SER A 91 -0.79 16.42 -29.64
C SER A 91 -0.86 16.09 -28.15
N TRP A 92 -0.81 17.11 -27.29
CA TRP A 92 -0.95 16.93 -25.84
C TRP A 92 -2.28 16.27 -25.48
N ARG A 93 -3.39 16.76 -26.08
CA ARG A 93 -4.74 16.24 -25.82
C ARG A 93 -4.89 14.78 -26.21
N ILE A 94 -4.34 14.37 -27.35
CA ILE A 94 -4.36 12.97 -27.79
C ILE A 94 -3.61 12.10 -26.77
N ILE A 95 -2.43 12.53 -26.32
CA ILE A 95 -1.63 11.78 -25.34
C ILE A 95 -2.39 11.67 -24.00
N ASP A 96 -2.89 12.78 -23.46
CA ASP A 96 -3.66 12.79 -22.21
C ASP A 96 -4.90 11.88 -22.29
N THR A 97 -5.62 11.92 -23.41
CA THR A 97 -6.81 11.07 -23.62
C THR A 97 -6.44 9.58 -23.61
N GLN A 98 -5.31 9.21 -24.20
CA GLN A 98 -4.83 7.82 -24.20
C GLN A 98 -4.36 7.38 -22.81
N ILE A 99 -3.65 8.25 -22.08
CA ILE A 99 -3.25 7.97 -20.69
C ILE A 99 -4.49 7.79 -19.82
N ARG A 100 -5.50 8.65 -19.97
CA ARG A 100 -6.80 8.53 -19.30
C ARG A 100 -7.46 7.17 -19.61
N ALA A 101 -7.50 6.75 -20.88
CA ALA A 101 -8.02 5.43 -21.24
C ALA A 101 -7.23 4.29 -20.59
N CYS A 102 -5.90 4.40 -20.52
CA CYS A 102 -5.05 3.42 -19.85
C CYS A 102 -5.33 3.37 -18.35
N LEU A 103 -5.40 4.52 -17.66
CA LEU A 103 -5.72 4.61 -16.23
C LEU A 103 -7.07 3.95 -15.92
N LEU A 104 -8.08 4.16 -16.77
CA LEU A 104 -9.38 3.50 -16.63
C LEU A 104 -9.24 1.97 -16.78
N ALA A 105 -8.41 1.46 -17.68
CA ALA A 105 -8.25 0.03 -17.92
C ALA A 105 -7.52 -0.71 -16.77
N ILE A 106 -6.68 -0.02 -16.01
CA ILE A 106 -5.84 -0.61 -14.93
C ILE A 106 -6.45 -0.44 -13.52
N VAL A 107 -7.69 0.03 -13.44
CA VAL A 107 -8.49 0.05 -12.22
C VAL A 107 -9.64 -0.97 -12.30
N SER A 108 -10.15 -1.43 -11.16
CA SER A 108 -11.31 -2.32 -11.13
C SER A 108 -12.61 -1.60 -11.53
N PRO A 109 -13.63 -2.32 -12.02
CA PRO A 109 -14.90 -1.72 -12.45
C PRO A 109 -15.58 -0.87 -11.37
N THR A 110 -15.49 -1.29 -10.10
CA THR A 110 -16.02 -0.54 -8.95
C THR A 110 -15.41 0.87 -8.88
N VAL A 111 -14.10 0.97 -9.10
CA VAL A 111 -13.35 2.23 -9.03
C VAL A 111 -13.62 3.10 -10.25
N GLN A 112 -13.79 2.49 -11.43
CA GLN A 112 -14.12 3.20 -12.67
C GLN A 112 -15.35 4.08 -12.54
N THR A 113 -16.37 3.63 -11.79
CA THR A 113 -17.62 4.39 -11.59
C THR A 113 -17.41 5.79 -11.04
N HIS A 114 -16.34 5.98 -10.25
CA HIS A 114 -16.04 7.26 -9.60
C HIS A 114 -15.13 8.17 -10.44
N ILE A 115 -14.41 7.63 -11.43
CA ILE A 115 -13.40 8.37 -12.19
C ILE A 115 -13.76 8.58 -13.66
N HIS A 116 -14.80 7.92 -14.18
CA HIS A 116 -15.16 8.00 -15.59
C HIS A 116 -15.53 9.43 -16.04
N ALA A 117 -16.12 10.24 -15.16
CA ALA A 117 -16.53 11.61 -15.47
C ALA A 117 -15.36 12.62 -15.47
N LEU A 118 -14.16 12.22 -15.05
CA LEU A 118 -13.03 13.13 -14.92
C LEU A 118 -12.39 13.40 -16.30
N PRO A 119 -12.08 14.67 -16.63
CA PRO A 119 -11.76 15.08 -17.99
C PRO A 119 -10.32 14.80 -18.41
N THR A 120 -9.38 14.76 -17.47
CA THR A 120 -7.94 14.64 -17.74
C THR A 120 -7.30 13.51 -16.94
N SER A 121 -6.15 13.01 -17.40
CA SER A 121 -5.40 11.99 -16.67
C SER A 121 -4.94 12.48 -15.29
N LEU A 122 -4.49 13.75 -15.19
CA LEU A 122 -4.19 14.43 -13.93
C LEU A 122 -5.38 14.44 -12.96
N ALA A 123 -6.58 14.76 -13.44
CA ALA A 123 -7.78 14.79 -12.59
C ALA A 123 -8.11 13.40 -12.02
N ILE A 124 -7.99 12.35 -12.85
CA ILE A 124 -8.14 10.96 -12.40
C ILE A 124 -7.11 10.62 -11.33
N TRP A 125 -5.84 10.94 -11.58
CA TRP A 125 -4.76 10.62 -10.66
C TRP A 125 -4.93 11.27 -9.30
N ASN A 126 -5.21 12.58 -9.27
CA ASN A 126 -5.46 13.32 -8.04
C ASN A 126 -6.67 12.79 -7.29
N HIS A 127 -7.75 12.43 -8.00
CA HIS A 127 -8.94 11.87 -7.37
C HIS A 127 -8.66 10.49 -6.74
N LEU A 128 -7.91 9.63 -7.43
CA LEU A 128 -7.48 8.33 -6.88
C LEU A 128 -6.60 8.54 -5.65
N GLU A 129 -5.63 9.45 -5.73
CA GLU A 129 -4.75 9.79 -4.61
C GLU A 129 -5.52 10.31 -3.41
N GLN A 130 -6.46 11.22 -3.60
CA GLN A 130 -7.29 11.75 -2.51
C GLN A 130 -8.17 10.65 -1.89
N ARG A 131 -8.91 9.91 -2.72
CA ARG A 131 -9.83 8.86 -2.26
C ARG A 131 -9.08 7.81 -1.46
N TYR A 132 -8.01 7.28 -2.02
CA TYR A 132 -7.31 6.16 -1.42
C TYR A 132 -6.30 6.57 -0.37
N ASN A 133 -5.79 7.80 -0.35
CA ASN A 133 -5.11 8.30 0.85
C ASN A 133 -6.10 8.42 2.03
N SER A 134 -7.36 8.78 1.78
CA SER A 134 -8.39 8.75 2.82
C SER A 134 -8.72 7.32 3.25
N LEU A 135 -8.98 6.43 2.29
CA LEU A 135 -9.33 5.03 2.57
C LEU A 135 -8.18 4.29 3.25
N SER A 136 -6.94 4.50 2.78
CA SER A 136 -5.72 3.94 3.37
C SER A 136 -5.54 4.44 4.80
N ARG A 137 -5.70 5.74 5.08
CA ARG A 137 -5.64 6.25 6.47
C ARG A 137 -6.71 5.64 7.36
N THR A 138 -7.95 5.54 6.89
CA THR A 138 -9.04 4.89 7.65
C THR A 138 -8.75 3.40 7.87
N HIS A 139 -8.27 2.69 6.85
CA HIS A 139 -7.93 1.28 6.92
C HIS A 139 -6.75 1.03 7.86
N ILE A 140 -5.70 1.86 7.77
CA ILE A 140 -4.56 1.88 8.70
C ILE A 140 -5.07 2.10 10.14
N PHE A 141 -5.95 3.07 10.34
CA PHE A 141 -6.54 3.34 11.66
C PHE A 141 -7.33 2.14 12.18
N GLN A 142 -8.19 1.53 11.36
CA GLN A 142 -8.92 0.31 11.72
C GLN A 142 -7.99 -0.86 12.03
N MET A 143 -6.89 -1.03 11.29
CA MET A 143 -5.90 -2.06 11.57
C MET A 143 -5.17 -1.79 12.90
N LYS A 144 -4.84 -0.54 13.21
CA LYS A 144 -4.28 -0.15 14.52
C LYS A 144 -5.28 -0.39 15.65
N GLU A 145 -6.55 -0.04 15.45
CA GLU A 145 -7.63 -0.31 16.42
C GLU A 145 -7.79 -1.81 16.67
N ARG A 146 -7.83 -2.62 15.61
CA ARG A 146 -7.84 -4.09 15.71
C ARG A 146 -6.62 -4.62 16.44
N LEU A 147 -5.42 -4.09 16.17
CA LEU A 147 -4.20 -4.50 16.87
C LEU A 147 -4.28 -4.20 18.38
N HIS A 148 -4.83 -3.04 18.77
CA HIS A 148 -5.00 -2.68 20.18
C HIS A 148 -6.11 -3.47 20.87
N GLY A 149 -7.16 -3.85 20.13
CA GLY A 149 -8.31 -4.59 20.63
C GLY A 149 -8.19 -6.11 20.53
N VAL A 150 -7.12 -6.64 19.92
CA VAL A 150 -6.99 -8.09 19.70
C VAL A 150 -6.82 -8.82 21.03
N THR A 151 -7.76 -9.71 21.31
CA THR A 151 -7.82 -10.55 22.50
C THR A 151 -7.70 -12.02 22.08
N LYS A 152 -7.03 -12.85 22.89
CA LYS A 152 -6.95 -14.29 22.63
C LYS A 152 -8.32 -14.96 22.84
N GLU A 153 -9.07 -14.51 23.85
CA GLU A 153 -10.36 -15.10 24.24
C GLU A 153 -10.27 -16.64 24.35
N THR A 154 -11.15 -17.34 23.64
CA THR A 154 -11.22 -18.81 23.56
C THR A 154 -10.25 -19.43 22.55
N ASP A 155 -9.60 -18.63 21.69
CA ASP A 155 -8.73 -19.15 20.64
C ASP A 155 -7.44 -19.76 21.19
N SER A 156 -6.79 -20.60 20.40
CA SER A 156 -5.45 -21.10 20.73
C SER A 156 -4.42 -19.96 20.71
N MET A 157 -3.35 -20.09 21.50
CA MET A 157 -2.25 -19.11 21.49
C MET A 157 -1.68 -18.91 20.07
N GLN A 158 -1.62 -19.99 19.27
CA GLN A 158 -1.10 -19.93 17.90
C GLN A 158 -2.02 -19.12 16.98
N SER A 159 -3.33 -19.37 17.02
CA SER A 159 -4.32 -18.62 16.22
C SER A 159 -4.31 -17.13 16.56
N TYR A 160 -4.19 -16.82 17.85
CA TYR A 160 -4.06 -15.45 18.33
C TYR A 160 -2.81 -14.75 17.77
N LEU A 161 -1.64 -15.39 17.88
CA LEU A 161 -0.39 -14.84 17.35
C LEU A 161 -0.46 -14.71 15.82
N ASP A 162 -1.00 -15.69 15.10
CA ASP A 162 -1.16 -15.58 13.64
C ASP A 162 -2.06 -14.41 13.22
N THR A 163 -3.11 -14.14 13.98
CA THR A 163 -3.98 -12.98 13.76
C THR A 163 -3.20 -11.68 13.96
N VAL A 164 -2.42 -11.57 15.03
CA VAL A 164 -1.54 -10.41 15.29
C VAL A 164 -0.52 -10.24 14.17
N LEU A 165 0.15 -11.31 13.75
CA LEU A 165 1.15 -11.28 12.69
C LEU A 165 0.55 -10.83 11.35
N THR A 166 -0.67 -11.29 11.05
CA THR A 166 -1.40 -10.89 9.85
C THR A 166 -1.71 -9.39 9.86
N ILE A 167 -2.15 -8.85 10.99
CA ILE A 167 -2.43 -7.41 11.15
C ILE A 167 -1.13 -6.59 11.03
N VAL A 168 -0.07 -6.99 11.72
CA VAL A 168 1.25 -6.32 11.67
C VAL A 168 1.85 -6.35 10.26
N SER A 169 1.75 -7.49 9.58
CA SER A 169 2.22 -7.62 8.19
C SER A 169 1.43 -6.70 7.25
N SER A 170 0.11 -6.58 7.45
CA SER A 170 -0.73 -5.68 6.68
C SER A 170 -0.38 -4.20 6.92
N LEU A 171 -0.06 -3.82 8.16
CA LEU A 171 0.40 -2.48 8.51
C LEU A 171 1.77 -2.17 7.89
N LYS A 172 2.70 -3.14 7.92
CA LYS A 172 4.00 -3.02 7.28
C LYS A 172 3.89 -2.84 5.75
N LEU A 173 2.97 -3.56 5.10
CA LEU A 173 2.66 -3.38 3.68
C LEU A 173 2.07 -2.00 3.37
N ALA A 174 1.37 -1.39 4.32
CA ALA A 174 0.86 -0.03 4.23
C ALA A 174 1.92 1.05 4.57
N HIS A 175 3.19 0.66 4.72
CA HIS A 175 4.30 1.54 5.15
C HIS A 175 4.10 2.19 6.53
N GLU A 176 3.32 1.56 7.39
CA GLU A 176 3.14 1.96 8.78
C GLU A 176 4.04 1.11 9.67
N GLU A 177 5.15 1.69 10.09
CA GLU A 177 6.06 1.05 11.04
C GLU A 177 5.52 1.20 12.46
N ILE A 178 5.35 0.07 13.13
CA ILE A 178 5.00 -0.01 14.55
C ILE A 178 6.23 -0.52 15.28
N SER A 179 6.58 0.15 16.37
CA SER A 179 7.68 -0.29 17.23
C SER A 179 7.45 -1.72 17.70
N GLU A 180 8.50 -2.55 17.67
CA GLU A 180 8.40 -3.92 18.21
C GLU A 180 7.89 -3.92 19.65
N GLN A 181 8.26 -2.93 20.45
CA GLN A 181 7.81 -2.77 21.83
C GLN A 181 6.29 -2.55 21.94
N ASP A 182 5.71 -1.78 21.02
CA ASP A 182 4.27 -1.52 20.99
C ASP A 182 3.51 -2.77 20.56
N ILE A 183 4.06 -3.55 19.62
CA ILE A 183 3.48 -4.83 19.22
C ILE A 183 3.50 -5.81 20.41
N ILE A 184 4.63 -5.91 21.12
CA ILE A 184 4.75 -6.72 22.34
C ILE A 184 3.72 -6.28 23.39
N LEU A 185 3.57 -4.97 23.61
CA LEU A 185 2.60 -4.44 24.56
C LEU A 185 1.16 -4.79 24.20
N CYS A 186 0.79 -4.70 22.91
CA CYS A 186 -0.53 -5.11 22.42
C CYS A 186 -0.77 -6.60 22.64
N VAL A 187 0.21 -7.45 22.33
CA VAL A 187 0.14 -8.90 22.58
C VAL A 187 -0.09 -9.20 24.07
N LEU A 188 0.68 -8.55 24.95
CA LEU A 188 0.53 -8.74 26.40
C LEU A 188 -0.83 -8.27 26.95
N ARG A 189 -1.42 -7.23 26.34
CA ARG A 189 -2.76 -6.76 26.70
C ARG A 189 -3.84 -7.77 26.33
N GLY A 190 -3.75 -8.37 25.15
CA GLY A 190 -4.75 -9.31 24.64
C GLY A 190 -4.78 -10.69 25.30
N LEU A 191 -3.75 -11.02 26.09
CA LEU A 191 -3.70 -12.30 26.81
C LEU A 191 -4.67 -12.33 28.01
N PRO A 192 -5.27 -13.48 28.34
CA PRO A 192 -6.10 -13.66 29.55
C PRO A 192 -5.32 -13.49 30.86
N ALA A 193 -6.05 -13.44 31.98
CA ALA A 193 -5.46 -13.37 33.33
C ALA A 193 -4.60 -14.59 33.67
N ASP A 194 -4.92 -15.76 33.10
CA ASP A 194 -4.18 -17.02 33.31
C ASP A 194 -2.69 -16.93 32.90
N TYR A 195 -2.35 -15.95 32.08
CA TYR A 195 -0.98 -15.68 31.60
C TYR A 195 -0.28 -14.57 32.42
N ALA A 196 -0.77 -14.23 33.62
CA ALA A 196 -0.22 -13.14 34.44
C ALA A 196 1.28 -13.28 34.74
N SER A 197 1.76 -14.50 35.01
CA SER A 197 3.19 -14.78 35.24
C SER A 197 4.05 -14.50 34.00
N LEU A 198 3.57 -14.91 32.82
CA LEU A 198 4.20 -14.61 31.53
C LEU A 198 4.22 -13.10 31.26
N LYS A 199 3.09 -12.40 31.49
CA LYS A 199 3.01 -10.94 31.35
C LYS A 199 4.02 -10.24 32.24
N GLN A 200 4.17 -10.68 33.50
CA GLN A 200 5.10 -10.07 34.44
C GLN A 200 6.56 -10.31 34.04
N ASN A 201 6.89 -11.54 33.60
CA ASN A 201 8.23 -11.87 33.15
C ASN A 201 8.66 -11.04 31.94
N ILE A 202 7.78 -10.89 30.93
CA ILE A 202 8.08 -10.09 29.74
C ILE A 202 8.19 -8.61 30.07
N ARG A 203 7.34 -8.06 30.95
CA ARG A 203 7.45 -6.66 31.40
C ARG A 203 8.77 -6.36 32.11
N THR A 204 9.26 -7.31 32.91
CA THR A 204 10.50 -7.15 33.66
C THR A 204 11.73 -7.21 32.75
N ASN A 205 11.62 -7.90 31.60
CA ASN A 205 12.68 -8.07 30.61
C ASN A 205 12.43 -7.29 29.30
N ILE A 206 11.58 -6.26 29.32
CA ILE A 206 11.08 -5.60 28.09
C ILE A 206 12.19 -4.96 27.23
N ALA A 207 13.35 -4.66 27.84
CA ALA A 207 14.52 -4.14 27.15
C ALA A 207 15.30 -5.21 26.34
N THR A 208 15.10 -6.49 26.63
CA THR A 208 15.82 -7.61 26.00
C THR A 208 14.92 -8.53 25.17
N VAL A 209 13.59 -8.36 25.22
CA VAL A 209 12.64 -9.20 24.49
C VAL A 209 12.43 -8.70 23.07
N THR A 210 12.72 -9.54 22.09
CA THR A 210 12.52 -9.24 20.66
C THR A 210 11.21 -9.83 20.15
N PHE A 211 10.62 -9.22 19.12
CA PHE A 211 9.44 -9.76 18.42
C PHE A 211 9.59 -11.25 18.06
N ASN A 212 10.77 -11.66 17.59
CA ASN A 212 11.09 -13.05 17.25
C ASN A 212 11.07 -14.02 18.44
N GLN A 213 11.24 -13.56 19.69
CA GLN A 213 11.19 -14.45 20.86
C GLN A 213 9.74 -14.75 21.28
N ILE A 214 8.81 -13.84 21.00
CA ILE A 214 7.37 -14.06 21.25
C ILE A 214 6.77 -14.94 20.15
N PHE A 215 7.12 -14.69 18.89
CA PHE A 215 6.62 -15.46 17.74
C PHE A 215 7.41 -16.74 17.45
N GLY A 216 8.67 -16.79 17.87
CA GLY A 216 9.53 -17.98 17.87
C GLY A 216 9.06 -19.08 18.82
N LEU A 217 8.06 -18.82 19.68
CA LEU A 217 7.32 -19.86 20.40
C LEU A 217 6.58 -20.84 19.47
N LYS A 218 6.57 -20.61 18.15
CA LYS A 218 6.16 -21.59 17.13
C LYS A 218 7.12 -22.77 16.96
N GLY A 219 8.30 -22.73 17.57
CA GLY A 219 9.20 -23.88 17.60
C GLY A 219 10.35 -23.63 18.56
N ILE A 220 10.54 -24.57 19.50
CA ILE A 220 11.62 -24.63 20.49
C ILE A 220 11.23 -24.07 21.87
N LYS A 221 11.04 -25.01 22.79
CA LYS A 221 11.47 -24.95 24.20
C LYS A 221 12.56 -23.89 24.37
N LEU A 222 12.25 -22.70 24.90
CA LEU A 222 13.20 -21.84 25.63
C LEU A 222 12.48 -20.55 26.06
N ILE A 223 11.64 -20.69 27.09
CA ILE A 223 11.58 -19.67 28.15
C ILE A 223 11.89 -20.43 29.44
N PHE A 224 13.14 -20.79 29.61
CA PHE A 224 13.71 -20.92 30.93
C PHE A 224 15.05 -20.20 30.99
N PRO A 225 15.03 -18.89 31.24
CA PRO A 225 16.04 -18.26 32.07
C PRO A 225 15.63 -18.33 33.55
N CYS A 226 14.38 -18.67 33.87
CA CYS A 226 13.93 -18.78 35.27
C CYS A 226 14.21 -20.15 35.92
N LEU A 227 14.51 -21.23 35.19
CA LEU A 227 14.79 -22.51 35.84
C LEU A 227 16.19 -22.53 36.45
N ASP A 228 17.19 -21.88 35.86
CA ASP A 228 18.54 -21.88 36.44
C ASP A 228 18.62 -21.03 37.72
N PHE A 229 17.76 -20.01 37.86
CA PHE A 229 17.67 -19.23 39.09
C PHE A 229 16.85 -19.91 40.19
N TYR A 230 15.88 -20.77 39.82
CA TYR A 230 15.05 -21.50 40.79
C TYR A 230 15.61 -22.87 41.19
N VAL A 231 16.35 -23.55 40.31
CA VAL A 231 17.00 -24.85 40.59
C VAL A 231 18.19 -24.68 41.53
N GLY A 232 18.87 -23.53 41.52
CA GLY A 232 19.89 -23.19 42.51
C GLY A 232 19.33 -22.94 43.92
N LEU A 233 18.05 -22.55 44.04
CA LEU A 233 17.38 -22.29 45.32
C LEU A 233 16.55 -23.47 45.86
N LEU A 234 16.22 -24.46 45.02
CA LEU A 234 15.41 -25.63 45.37
C LEU A 234 16.21 -26.93 45.49
N ALA A 235 17.53 -26.85 45.67
CA ALA A 235 18.36 -28.01 46.01
C ALA A 235 18.13 -28.52 47.46
N ASN A 236 17.26 -27.87 48.23
CA ASN A 236 16.74 -28.37 49.50
C ASN A 236 15.21 -28.41 49.46
N ASP A 237 14.65 -29.55 49.88
CA ASP A 237 13.24 -29.87 50.12
C ASP A 237 12.35 -30.32 48.94
N ILE A 238 12.28 -31.65 48.77
CA ILE A 238 11.10 -32.58 48.74
C ILE A 238 9.85 -32.24 47.87
N ALA A 239 9.74 -31.08 47.22
CA ALA A 239 8.54 -30.68 46.48
C ALA A 239 8.52 -31.07 44.98
N CYS A 240 9.39 -31.97 44.52
CA CYS A 240 9.48 -32.34 43.09
C CYS A 240 8.29 -33.15 42.54
N THR A 241 7.45 -33.73 43.39
CA THR A 241 6.38 -34.64 42.92
C THR A 241 5.13 -33.90 42.43
N VAL A 242 4.96 -32.61 42.76
CA VAL A 242 3.77 -31.83 42.37
C VAL A 242 3.95 -31.16 40.99
N TYR A 243 5.18 -30.86 40.59
CA TYR A 243 5.47 -30.06 39.38
C TYR A 243 5.31 -30.84 38.06
N PHE A 244 5.51 -32.16 38.06
CA PHE A 244 5.31 -32.97 36.85
C PHE A 244 3.84 -33.25 36.52
N GLY A 245 2.91 -33.03 37.46
CA GLY A 245 1.47 -33.20 37.24
C GLY A 245 0.83 -32.09 36.39
N PHE A 246 1.45 -30.92 36.30
CA PHE A 246 0.88 -29.75 35.62
C PHE A 246 1.26 -29.61 34.13
N ILE A 247 2.19 -30.43 33.62
CA ILE A 247 2.69 -30.33 32.24
C ILE A 247 1.88 -31.19 31.25
N LYS A 248 1.07 -32.13 31.73
CA LYS A 248 0.29 -33.04 30.87
C LYS A 248 -0.90 -32.44 30.09
N PRO A 249 -1.53 -31.30 30.45
CA PRO A 249 -2.68 -30.80 29.67
C PRO A 249 -2.30 -30.00 28.41
N TRP A 250 -1.01 -29.70 28.19
CA TRP A 250 -0.58 -28.80 27.10
C TRP A 250 -0.31 -29.50 25.75
N PHE A 251 -0.57 -30.81 25.65
CA PHE A 251 -0.32 -31.62 24.46
C PHE A 251 -1.55 -32.41 23.96
N SER A 252 -2.77 -31.96 24.24
CA SER A 252 -3.97 -32.46 23.57
C SER A 252 -4.84 -31.33 23.04
#